data_AF-A0A2A5EHR6-F1
#
_entry.id   AF-A0A2A5EHR6-F1
#
_cell.length_a   1.000
_cell.length_b   1.000
_cell.length_c   1.000
_cell.angle_alpha   90.00
_cell.angle_beta   90.00
_cell.angle_gamma   90.00
#
_symmetry.space_group_name_H-M   'P 1'
#
loop_
_entity.id
_entity.type
_entity.pdbx_description
1 polymer ?
#
loop_
_entity_poly.entity_id
_entity_poly.type
_entity_poly.pdbx_seq_one_letter_code
_entity_poly.pdbx_strand_id
1 'polypeptide(L)' 'FEHTAQFCHLYDQNAFEPDYDTMPLEAFVPMVQRVMERPRTSIYKGSPAVAAE' A
#
# COMPACT_ATOMS: atom_id res chain seq x y z
N PHE A 1 18.70 -1.32 -1.60
CA PHE A 1 18.36 -1.88 -2.92
C PHE A 1 17.81 -3.30 -2.83
N GLU A 2 18.29 -4.14 -1.91
CA GLU A 2 17.87 -5.55 -1.78
C GLU A 2 16.35 -5.76 -1.60
N HIS A 3 15.69 -4.97 -0.74
CA HIS A 3 14.22 -5.04 -0.57
C HIS A 3 13.45 -4.72 -1.86
N THR A 4 13.96 -3.78 -2.65
CA THR A 4 13.37 -3.44 -3.95
C THR A 4 13.51 -4.60 -4.93
N ALA A 5 14.69 -5.21 -5.01
CA ALA A 5 14.94 -6.37 -5.87
C ALA A 5 14.07 -7.57 -5.46
N GLN A 6 13.95 -7.84 -4.16
CA GLN A 6 13.09 -8.90 -3.63
C GLN A 6 11.61 -8.64 -3.96
N PHE A 7 11.14 -7.40 -3.81
CA PHE A 7 9.76 -7.05 -4.17
C PHE A 7 9.51 -7.28 -5.66
N CYS A 8 10.42 -6.84 -6.53
CA CYS A 8 10.27 -7.02 -7.96
C CYS A 8 10.20 -8.50 -8.35
N HIS A 9 11.07 -9.32 -7.76
CA HIS A 9 11.11 -10.76 -8.02
C HIS A 9 9.86 -11.50 -7.51
N LEU A 10 9.28 -11.08 -6.39
CA LEU A 10 8.15 -11.79 -5.78
C LEU A 10 6.79 -11.29 -6.30
N TYR A 11 6.64 -9.99 -6.54
CA TYR A 11 5.33 -9.38 -6.69
C TYR A 11 5.15 -8.54 -7.97
N ASP A 12 6.20 -7.91 -8.50
CA ASP A 12 6.07 -7.00 -9.65
C ASP A 12 6.18 -7.76 -10.99
N GLN A 13 7.31 -8.41 -11.24
CA GLN A 13 7.59 -9.07 -12.53
C GLN A 13 6.57 -10.18 -12.82
N ASN A 14 6.17 -10.93 -11.80
CA ASN A 14 5.31 -12.10 -11.94
C ASN A 14 3.84 -11.73 -12.22
N ALA A 15 3.42 -10.52 -11.84
CA ALA A 15 2.03 -10.07 -11.99
C ALA A 15 1.63 -9.80 -13.45
N PHE A 16 2.60 -9.79 -14.38
CA PHE A 16 2.35 -9.62 -15.81
C PHE A 16 2.06 -10.92 -16.56
N GLU A 17 2.23 -12.09 -15.91
CA GLU A 17 1.93 -13.38 -16.53
C GLU A 17 0.41 -13.53 -16.76
N PRO A 18 -0.04 -13.83 -17.99
CA PRO A 18 -1.47 -13.91 -18.31
C PRO A 18 -2.24 -14.95 -17.49
N ASP A 19 -1.56 -16.05 -17.13
CA ASP A 19 -2.11 -17.17 -16.37
C ASP A 19 -1.75 -17.11 -14.88
N TYR A 20 -1.37 -15.94 -14.37
CA TYR A 20 -1.04 -15.77 -12.96
C TYR A 20 -2.26 -16.04 -12.07
N ASP A 21 -2.08 -16.89 -11.06
CA ASP A 21 -3.13 -17.18 -10.09
C ASP A 21 -3.43 -15.92 -9.26
N THR A 22 -4.58 -15.31 -9.52
CA THR A 22 -5.00 -14.04 -8.93
C THR A 22 -6.28 -14.20 -8.13
N MET A 23 -6.30 -13.59 -6.94
CA MET A 23 -7.53 -13.46 -6.18
C MET A 23 -8.43 -12.37 -6.79
N PRO A 24 -9.77 -12.49 -6.68
CA PRO A 24 -10.69 -11.44 -7.10
C PRO A 24 -10.49 -10.17 -6.26
N LEU A 25 -10.76 -9.01 -6.87
CA LEU A 25 -10.53 -7.71 -6.23
C LEU A 25 -11.31 -7.55 -4.91
N GLU A 26 -12.50 -8.13 -4.84
CA GLU A 26 -13.40 -8.12 -3.69
C GLU A 26 -12.75 -8.73 -2.45
N ALA A 27 -11.85 -9.71 -2.61
CA ALA A 27 -11.12 -10.32 -1.50
C ALA A 27 -10.26 -9.30 -0.73
N PHE A 28 -9.80 -8.24 -1.40
CA PHE A 28 -8.94 -7.22 -0.82
C PHE A 28 -9.71 -6.06 -0.17
N VAL A 29 -11.00 -5.89 -0.47
CA VAL A 29 -11.81 -4.75 0.00
C VAL A 29 -11.75 -4.56 1.53
N PRO A 30 -11.89 -5.61 2.38
CA PRO A 30 -11.79 -5.44 3.82
C PRO A 30 -10.39 -5.01 4.29
N MET A 31 -9.34 -5.34 3.55
CA MET A 31 -7.98 -4.91 3.86
C MET A 31 -7.78 -3.44 3.51
N VAL A 32 -8.23 -3.02 2.34
CA VAL A 32 -8.16 -1.62 1.90
C VAL A 32 -8.95 -0.72 2.86
N GLN A 33 -10.15 -1.14 3.27
CA GLN A 33 -10.94 -0.41 4.27
C GLN A 33 -10.17 -0.20 5.58
N ARG A 34 -9.47 -1.23 6.08
CA ARG A 34 -8.64 -1.12 7.30
C ARG A 34 -7.44 -0.17 7.11
N VAL A 35 -6.75 -0.25 5.98
CA VAL A 35 -5.59 0.62 5.69
C VAL A 35 -6.01 2.09 5.57
N MET A 36 -7.18 2.33 4.97
CA MET A 36 -7.70 3.67 4.71
C MET A 36 -8.59 4.20 5.85
N GLU A 37 -8.87 3.40 6.89
CA GLU A 37 -9.76 3.76 8.02
C GLU A 37 -9.34 5.08 8.67
N ARG A 38 -8.03 5.32 8.77
CA ARG A 38 -7.48 6.52 9.42
C ARG A 38 -6.34 7.10 8.58
N PRO A 39 -6.39 8.38 8.19
CA PRO A 39 -5.29 9.01 7.48
C PRO A 39 -4.05 9.09 8.38
N ARG A 40 -2.92 8.52 7.94
CA ARG A 40 -1.65 8.57 8.70
C ARG A 40 -0.97 9.91 8.53
N THR A 41 -0.64 10.26 7.29
CA THR A 41 -0.05 11.54 6.91
C THR A 41 -0.97 12.16 5.87
N SER A 42 -1.74 13.17 6.28
CA SER A 42 -2.67 13.86 5.38
C SER A 42 -2.35 15.34 5.41
N ILE A 43 -2.20 15.95 4.23
CA ILE A 43 -2.05 17.40 4.07
C ILE A 43 -3.32 18.17 4.50
N TYR A 44 -4.45 17.47 4.63
CA TYR A 44 -5.74 18.01 5.09
C TYR A 44 -5.96 17.83 6.60
N LYS A 45 -5.12 17.02 7.27
CA LYS A 45 -4.99 17.11 8.72
C LYS A 45 -4.13 18.34 8.97
N GLY A 46 -4.72 19.39 9.55
CA GLY A 46 -3.98 20.59 9.93
C GLY A 46 -2.66 20.20 10.57
N SER A 47 -1.56 20.65 9.98
CA SER A 47 -0.22 20.33 10.47
C SER A 47 -0.14 20.76 11.94
N PRO A 48 0.30 19.92 12.89
CA PRO A 48 0.73 20.41 14.19
C PRO A 48 2.10 21.08 14.00
N ALA A 49 2.16 22.11 13.17
CA ALA A 49 3.30 23.00 13.16
C ALA A 49 3.05 24.04 14.25
N VAL A 50 4.05 24.21 15.11
CA VAL A 50 4.25 25.20 16.18
C VAL A 50 3.58 24.97 17.55
N ALA A 51 4.02 23.95 18.27
CA ALA A 51 4.01 23.97 19.74
C ALA A 51 5.19 23.18 20.31
N ALA A 52 6.41 23.65 20.07
CA ALA A 52 7.58 23.30 20.88
C ALA A 52 8.60 24.43 20.71
N GLU A 53 8.73 25.20 21.78
CA GLU A 53 9.83 26.13 22.09
C GLU A 53 11.15 25.37 22.23
#